data_AF-A0A2L2Z6N6-F1
#
_entry.id   AF-A0A2L2Z6N6-F1
#
_cell.length_a   1.000
_cell.length_b   1.000
_cell.length_c   1.000
_cell.angle_alpha   90.00
_cell.angle_beta   90.00
_cell.angle_gamma   90.00
#
_symmetry.space_group_name_H-M   'P 1'
#
loop_
_entity.id
_entity.type
_entity.pdbx_description
1 polymer ?
#
loop_
_entity_poly.entity_id
_entity_poly.type
_entity_poly.pdbx_seq_one_letter_code
_entity_poly.pdbx_strand_id
1 'polypeptide(L)' 'NGEEIMNGIPYVRHGIGFKPNIPKYQKNDLNGEHEPPLFPILKSLCPTTRDDFSDQKQLFYTPIKVR' A
#
# COMPACT_ATOMS: atom_id res chain seq x y z
N ASN A 1 14.00 4.30 -9.21
CA ASN A 1 13.85 3.65 -10.54
C ASN A 1 13.04 2.35 -10.53
N GLY A 2 12.30 1.98 -9.45
CA GLY A 2 11.33 0.86 -9.44
C GLY A 2 11.88 -0.55 -9.71
N GLU A 3 13.14 -0.67 -10.11
CA GLU A 3 13.77 -1.87 -10.65
C GLU A 3 13.75 -3.04 -9.68
N GLU A 4 14.01 -2.79 -8.40
CA GLU A 4 13.94 -3.83 -7.35
C GLU A 4 12.56 -4.49 -7.27
N ILE A 5 11.49 -3.68 -7.32
CA ILE A 5 10.11 -4.20 -7.31
C ILE A 5 9.80 -4.92 -8.62
N MET A 6 10.26 -4.37 -9.74
CA MET A 6 10.02 -4.96 -11.06
C MET A 6 10.74 -6.29 -11.25
N ASN A 7 11.93 -6.46 -10.66
CA ASN A 7 12.70 -7.70 -10.66
C ASN A 7 12.22 -8.68 -9.57
N GLY A 8 11.75 -8.18 -8.43
CA GLY A 8 11.24 -9.02 -7.34
C GLY A 8 10.06 -9.91 -7.76
N ILE A 9 9.21 -9.42 -8.66
CA ILE A 9 8.03 -10.17 -9.12
C ILE A 9 8.41 -11.43 -9.95
N PRO A 10 9.20 -11.33 -11.04
CA PRO A 10 9.56 -12.48 -11.87
C PRO A 10 10.67 -13.36 -11.28
N TYR A 11 11.55 -12.83 -10.43
CA TYR A 11 12.75 -13.55 -9.95
C TYR A 11 12.74 -13.95 -8.47
N VAL A 12 11.85 -13.38 -7.65
CA VAL A 12 11.75 -13.72 -6.22
C VAL A 12 10.39 -14.32 -5.90
N ARG A 13 9.31 -13.54 -6.02
CA ARG A 13 7.93 -14.00 -5.81
C ARG A 13 6.95 -13.13 -6.59
N HIS A 14 6.10 -13.67 -7.45
CA HIS A 14 5.74 -15.08 -7.63
C HIS A 14 6.82 -15.98 -8.26
N GLY A 15 7.84 -15.42 -8.91
CA GLY A 15 8.91 -16.19 -9.53
C GLY A 15 8.54 -16.75 -10.91
N ILE A 16 9.40 -17.62 -11.46
CA ILE A 16 9.18 -18.36 -12.73
C ILE A 16 8.81 -17.42 -13.91
N GLY A 17 9.40 -16.22 -13.94
CA GLY A 17 9.15 -15.26 -15.01
C GLY A 17 7.73 -14.66 -15.02
N PHE A 18 6.99 -14.76 -13.91
CA PHE A 18 5.65 -14.18 -13.79
C PHE A 18 5.65 -12.67 -14.11
N LYS A 19 4.78 -12.26 -15.04
CA LYS A 19 4.60 -10.87 -15.46
C LYS A 19 3.12 -10.47 -15.30
N PRO A 20 2.77 -9.63 -14.31
CA PRO A 20 1.41 -9.17 -14.13
C PRO A 20 1.01 -8.19 -15.25
N ASN A 21 -0.16 -8.40 -15.85
CA ASN A 21 -0.71 -7.57 -16.92
C ASN A 21 -1.63 -6.47 -16.37
N ILE A 22 -1.12 -5.67 -15.44
CA ILE A 22 -1.82 -4.53 -14.85
C ILE A 22 -0.89 -3.32 -14.78
N PRO A 23 -1.43 -2.08 -14.81
CA PRO A 23 -0.66 -0.89 -14.55
C PRO A 23 -0.01 -0.96 -13.16
N LYS A 24 1.25 -0.52 -13.09
CA LYS A 24 2.00 -0.41 -11.84
C LYS A 24 2.31 1.07 -11.60
N TYR A 25 2.21 1.47 -10.36
CA TYR A 25 2.51 2.83 -9.91
C TYR A 25 3.70 2.82 -8.96
N GLN A 26 4.27 3.99 -8.71
CA GLN A 26 5.34 4.16 -7.73
C GLN A 26 4.85 3.81 -6.33
N LYS A 27 5.72 3.19 -5.53
CA LYS A 27 5.47 2.96 -4.10
C LYS A 27 5.20 4.30 -3.40
N ASN A 28 4.08 4.40 -2.72
CA ASN A 28 3.67 5.56 -1.94
C ASN A 28 3.01 5.09 -0.64
N ASP A 29 2.93 5.98 0.34
CA ASP A 29 2.22 5.73 1.58
C ASP A 29 0.70 5.80 1.35
N LEU A 30 -0.04 4.89 1.97
CA LEU A 30 -1.51 4.83 1.84
C LEU A 30 -2.22 5.45 3.06
N ASN A 31 -1.47 5.64 4.15
CA ASN A 31 -1.91 6.17 5.43
C ASN A 31 -0.80 7.06 6.01
N GLY A 32 -1.18 7.94 6.93
CA GLY A 32 -0.25 8.81 7.64
C GLY A 32 -0.01 10.14 6.93
N GLU A 33 1.01 10.87 7.37
CA GLU A 33 1.28 12.26 6.99
C GLU A 33 1.48 12.45 5.48
N HIS A 34 2.07 11.45 4.80
CA HIS A 34 2.43 11.54 3.39
C HIS A 34 1.45 10.81 2.45
N GLU A 35 0.25 10.49 2.92
CA GLU A 35 -0.76 9.85 2.08
C GLU A 35 -1.20 10.78 0.92
N PRO A 36 -1.21 10.31 -0.35
CA PRO A 36 -1.69 11.10 -1.47
C PRO A 36 -3.20 11.42 -1.34
N PRO A 37 -3.67 12.58 -1.83
CA PRO A 37 -5.07 13.02 -1.69
C PRO A 37 -6.13 12.06 -2.23
N LEU A 38 -5.76 11.19 -3.17
CA LEU A 38 -6.65 10.16 -3.72
C LEU A 38 -7.13 9.18 -2.62
N PHE A 39 -6.26 8.78 -1.70
CA PHE A 39 -6.57 7.71 -0.75
C PHE A 39 -7.56 8.13 0.35
N PRO A 40 -7.47 9.33 0.97
CA PRO A 40 -8.52 9.82 1.87
C PRO A 40 -9.91 9.84 1.22
N ILE A 41 -9.99 10.27 -0.05
CA ILE A 41 -11.24 10.26 -0.81
C ILE A 41 -11.77 8.82 -0.94
N LEU A 42 -10.95 7.89 -1.43
CA LEU A 42 -11.36 6.50 -1.59
C LEU A 42 -11.75 5.84 -0.26
N LYS A 43 -11.01 6.11 0.82
CA LYS A 43 -11.31 5.57 2.17
C LYS A 43 -12.61 6.12 2.74
N SER A 44 -13.00 7.35 2.41
CA SER A 44 -14.26 7.95 2.87
C SER A 44 -15.51 7.32 2.25
N LEU A 45 -15.39 6.67 1.09
CA LEU A 45 -16.51 6.13 0.33
C LEU A 45 -17.03 4.80 0.88
N CYS A 46 -16.23 4.09 1.68
CA CYS A 46 -16.54 2.75 2.18
C CYS A 46 -16.34 2.65 3.70
N PRO A 47 -17.05 1.75 4.39
CA PRO A 47 -16.73 1.39 5.77
C PRO A 47 -15.31 0.81 5.90
N THR A 48 -14.73 0.89 7.10
CA THR A 48 -13.43 0.27 7.38
C THR A 48 -13.54 -1.25 7.29
N THR A 49 -12.46 -1.90 6.86
CA THR A 49 -12.42 -3.38 6.72
C THR A 49 -12.21 -4.10 8.05
N ARG A 50 -11.88 -3.35 9.11
CA ARG A 50 -11.66 -3.80 10.48
C ARG A 50 -12.22 -2.76 11.44
N ASP A 51 -12.57 -3.22 12.63
CA ASP A 51 -13.09 -2.38 13.71
C ASP A 51 -11.97 -1.66 14.47
N ASP A 52 -10.82 -2.33 14.62
CA ASP A 52 -9.69 -1.85 15.43
C ASP A 52 -8.37 -1.79 14.66
N PHE A 53 -7.46 -0.94 15.14
CA PHE A 53 -6.09 -0.89 14.69
C PHE A 53 -5.24 -2.00 15.33
N SER A 54 -4.21 -2.45 14.61
CA SER A 54 -3.13 -3.24 15.21
C SER A 54 -2.41 -2.43 16.31
N ASP A 55 -1.63 -3.12 17.14
CA ASP A 55 -0.74 -2.46 18.11
C ASP A 55 0.06 -1.33 17.45
N GLN A 56 -0.02 -0.13 18.01
CA GLN A 56 0.63 1.07 17.49
C GLN A 56 2.14 0.90 17.33
N LYS A 57 2.78 0.04 18.13
CA LYS A 57 4.21 -0.28 17.99
C LYS A 57 4.55 -1.03 16.71
N GLN A 58 3.55 -1.66 16.08
CA GLN A 58 3.67 -2.39 14.82
C GLN A 58 3.16 -1.58 13.62
N LEU A 59 2.66 -0.37 13.84
CA LEU A 59 2.21 0.53 12.78
C LEU A 59 3.34 1.49 12.40
N PHE A 60 3.75 1.43 11.14
CA PHE A 60 4.86 2.23 10.60
C PHE A 60 4.39 3.54 9.95
N TYR A 61 3.28 4.11 10.43
CA TYR A 61 2.75 5.38 9.93
C TYR A 61 2.11 6.19 11.07
N THR A 62 2.15 7.52 10.92
CA THR A 62 1.52 8.49 11.81
C THR A 62 1.02 9.68 11.00
N PRO A 63 -0.09 10.34 11.38
CA PRO A 63 -1.01 9.98 12.45
C PRO A 63 -1.88 8.76 12.10
N ILE A 64 -2.37 8.08 13.13
CA ILE A 64 -3.38 7.02 12.98
C ILE A 64 -4.75 7.70 12.86
N LYS A 65 -5.48 7.37 11.78
CA LYS A 65 -6.81 7.91 11.50
C LYS A 65 -7.75 6.79 11.07
N VAL A 66 -8.98 6.80 11.59
CA VAL A 66 -10.05 5.93 11.11
C VAL A 66 -10.50 6.35 9.70
N ARG A 67 -10.53 7.67 9.44
CA ARG A 67 -10.79 8.30 8.14
C ARG A 67 -9.99 9.59 8.02
#